data_AF-A0A9D7F0H8-F1
#
_entry.id   AF-A0A9D7F0H8-F1
#
_cell.length_a   1.000
_cell.length_b   1.000
_cell.length_c   1.000
_cell.angle_alpha   90.00
_cell.angle_beta   90.00
_cell.angle_gamma   90.00
#
_symmetry.space_group_name_H-M   'P 1'
#
loop_
_entity.id
_entity.type
_entity.pdbx_description
1 polymer ?
#
loop_
_entity_poly.entity_id
_entity_poly.type
_entity_poly.pdbx_seq_one_letter_code
_entity_poly.pdbx_strand_id
1 'polypeptide(L)'
;MLKHFKPQLLPANPESLEDYRKTSADINEGLNKMIKQCTMKGADHEALHLWLEPLMKKVKELGESSTVEKAAPILHELETQANLFPQYFEK
;
A
#
# COMPACT_ATOMS: atom_id res chain seq x y z
N MET A 1 -8.42 -12.88 -3.37
CA MET A 1 -8.44 -11.55 -2.73
C MET A 1 -7.26 -10.68 -3.15
N LEU A 2 -6.04 -11.22 -3.26
CA LEU A 2 -4.80 -10.42 -3.42
C LEU A 2 -4.23 -10.33 -4.83
N LYS A 3 -4.68 -11.20 -5.76
CA LYS A 3 -4.42 -11.08 -7.22
C LYS A 3 -4.90 -9.74 -7.83
N HIS A 4 -5.64 -8.95 -7.05
CA HIS A 4 -6.19 -7.66 -7.42
C HIS A 4 -5.54 -6.49 -6.66
N PHE A 5 -4.67 -6.78 -5.68
CA PHE A 5 -3.90 -5.78 -4.96
C PHE A 5 -2.90 -5.09 -5.91
N LYS A 6 -2.11 -5.87 -6.65
CA LYS A 6 -1.15 -5.34 -7.65
C LYS A 6 -1.80 -4.44 -8.72
N PRO A 7 -2.92 -4.84 -9.37
CA PRO A 7 -3.60 -3.99 -10.36
C PRO A 7 -4.28 -2.73 -9.78
N GLN A 8 -4.64 -2.71 -8.49
CA GLN A 8 -5.26 -1.55 -7.83
C GLN A 8 -4.24 -0.55 -7.25
N LEU A 9 -2.98 -0.98 -7.03
CA LEU A 9 -1.91 -0.10 -6.54
C LEU A 9 -1.25 0.76 -7.63
N LEU A 10 -1.48 0.47 -8.92
CA LEU A 10 -0.75 1.08 -10.04
C LEU A 10 -1.67 1.92 -10.94
N PRO A 11 -1.97 3.19 -10.61
CA PRO A 11 -2.27 4.18 -11.63
C PRO A 11 -1.00 4.51 -12.44
N ALA A 12 -1.19 4.91 -13.70
CA ALA A 12 -0.11 5.31 -14.61
C ALA A 12 0.76 6.41 -13.99
N ASN A 13 2.10 6.27 -14.09
CA ASN A 13 3.13 7.26 -13.75
C ASN A 13 2.57 8.59 -13.21
N PRO A 14 2.37 8.75 -11.89
CA PRO A 14 1.80 9.98 -11.35
C PRO A 14 2.72 11.18 -11.63
N GLU A 15 2.20 12.16 -12.36
CA GLU A 15 2.94 13.36 -12.79
C GLU A 15 2.65 14.57 -11.90
N SER A 16 1.60 14.51 -11.08
CA SER A 16 1.15 15.61 -10.21
C SER A 16 0.89 15.20 -8.77
N LEU A 17 0.88 16.18 -7.86
CA LEU A 17 0.49 15.97 -6.46
C LEU A 17 -0.94 15.45 -6.29
N GLU A 18 -1.85 15.82 -7.20
CA GLU A 18 -3.22 15.30 -7.18
C GLU A 18 -3.24 13.79 -7.49
N ASP A 19 -2.42 13.35 -8.45
CA ASP A 19 -2.30 11.94 -8.78
C ASP A 19 -1.75 11.14 -7.60
N TYR A 20 -0.73 11.66 -6.89
CA TYR A 20 -0.20 11.02 -5.69
C TYR A 20 -1.23 10.95 -4.55
N ARG A 21 -2.03 12.01 -4.35
CA ARG A 21 -3.12 12.00 -3.36
C ARG A 21 -4.18 10.97 -3.71
N LYS A 22 -4.60 10.92 -4.97
CA LYS A 22 -5.54 9.92 -5.46
C LYS A 22 -4.98 8.51 -5.27
N THR A 23 -3.74 8.29 -5.67
CA THR A 23 -3.01 7.02 -5.46
C THR A 23 -3.02 6.63 -3.99
N SER A 24 -2.68 7.55 -3.07
CA SER A 24 -2.72 7.27 -1.63
C SER A 24 -4.11 6.87 -1.12
N ALA A 25 -5.16 7.51 -1.63
CA ALA A 25 -6.54 7.19 -1.27
C ALA A 25 -6.95 5.81 -1.78
N ASP A 26 -6.61 5.48 -3.02
CA ASP A 26 -6.88 4.19 -3.65
C ASP A 26 -6.17 3.05 -2.90
N ILE A 27 -4.89 3.24 -2.55
CA ILE A 27 -4.13 2.27 -1.73
C ILE A 27 -4.80 2.08 -0.37
N ASN A 28 -5.17 3.18 0.30
CA ASN A 28 -5.81 3.12 1.61
C ASN A 28 -7.18 2.42 1.55
N GLU A 29 -7.97 2.61 0.50
CA GLU A 29 -9.21 1.87 0.29
C GLU A 29 -8.94 0.36 0.15
N GLY A 30 -7.94 -0.02 -0.65
CA GLY A 30 -7.52 -1.41 -0.82
C GLY A 30 -7.10 -2.06 0.51
N LEU A 31 -6.27 -1.36 1.30
CA LEU A 31 -5.85 -1.83 2.63
C LEU A 31 -7.03 -1.98 3.58
N ASN A 32 -7.93 -1.00 3.63
CA ASN A 32 -9.13 -1.07 4.47
C ASN A 32 -10.02 -2.25 4.10
N LYS A 33 -10.19 -2.53 2.81
CA LYS A 33 -10.94 -3.69 2.33
C LYS A 33 -10.29 -5.00 2.74
N MET A 34 -8.97 -5.12 2.56
CA MET A 34 -8.22 -6.31 2.98
C MET A 34 -8.32 -6.55 4.49
N ILE A 35 -8.17 -5.51 5.31
CA ILE A 35 -8.32 -5.59 6.77
C ILE A 35 -9.74 -6.06 7.14
N LYS A 36 -10.78 -5.46 6.54
CA LYS A 36 -12.18 -5.84 6.78
C LYS A 36 -12.49 -7.30 6.39
N GLN A 37 -11.76 -7.84 5.41
CA GLN A 37 -11.96 -9.20 4.90
C GLN A 37 -10.97 -10.21 5.52
N CYS A 38 -10.11 -9.78 6.45
CA CYS A 38 -9.11 -10.63 7.06
C CYS A 38 -9.76 -11.69 7.97
N THR A 39 -9.52 -12.96 7.67
CA THR A 39 -9.96 -14.10 8.48
C THR A 39 -8.81 -14.80 9.20
N MET A 40 -7.58 -14.30 9.03
CA MET A 40 -6.37 -14.82 9.66
C MET A 40 -6.42 -14.64 11.18
N LYS A 41 -5.86 -15.58 11.93
CA LYS A 41 -5.75 -15.55 13.39
C LYS A 41 -4.40 -16.10 13.82
N GLY A 42 -3.97 -15.78 15.04
CA GLY A 42 -2.72 -16.29 15.60
C GLY A 42 -1.48 -15.61 15.02
N ALA A 43 -0.35 -16.32 15.01
CA ALA A 43 0.96 -15.75 14.68
C ALA A 43 1.02 -15.07 13.30
N ASP A 44 0.32 -15.63 12.30
CA ASP A 44 0.31 -15.05 10.94
C ASP A 44 -0.46 -13.72 10.89
N HIS A 45 -1.47 -13.53 11.76
CA HIS A 45 -2.20 -12.27 11.87
C HIS A 45 -1.33 -11.18 12.50
N GLU A 46 -0.57 -11.50 13.54
CA GLU A 46 0.38 -10.58 14.18
C GLU A 46 1.51 -10.19 13.21
N ALA A 47 2.04 -11.16 12.45
CA ALA A 47 3.03 -10.89 11.41
C ALA A 47 2.48 -9.95 10.32
N LEU A 48 1.20 -10.12 9.95
CA LEU A 48 0.53 -9.22 9.00
C LEU A 48 0.37 -7.81 9.57
N HIS A 49 0.01 -7.63 10.85
CA HIS A 49 -0.05 -6.31 11.48
C HIS A 49 1.29 -5.59 11.45
N LEU A 50 2.35 -6.27 11.83
CA LEU A 50 3.72 -5.74 11.79
C LEU A 50 4.14 -5.34 10.37
N TRP A 51 3.66 -6.07 9.36
CA TRP A 51 3.89 -5.74 7.96
C TRP A 51 3.10 -4.51 7.49
N LEU A 52 1.84 -4.38 7.92
CA LEU A 52 0.91 -3.36 7.43
C LEU A 52 1.06 -2.00 8.09
N GLU A 53 1.40 -1.94 9.38
CA GLU A 53 1.57 -0.67 10.08
C GLU A 53 2.54 0.30 9.38
N PRO A 54 3.78 -0.10 9.01
CA PRO A 54 4.69 0.80 8.29
C PRO A 54 4.19 1.14 6.88
N LEU A 55 3.48 0.23 6.22
CA LEU A 55 2.89 0.47 4.90
C LEU A 55 1.79 1.53 4.98
N MET A 56 0.87 1.42 5.93
CA MET A 56 -0.22 2.39 6.16
C MET A 56 0.33 3.77 6.50
N LYS A 57 1.40 3.84 7.31
CA LYS A 57 2.07 5.11 7.61
C LYS A 57 2.63 5.76 6.35
N LYS A 58 3.32 5.00 5.48
CA LYS A 58 3.84 5.49 4.20
C LYS A 58 2.74 5.94 3.25
N VAL A 59 1.62 5.23 3.20
CA VAL A 59 0.44 5.65 2.40
C VAL A 59 -0.09 7.01 2.87
N LYS A 60 -0.15 7.24 4.18
CA LYS A 60 -0.51 8.55 4.73
C LYS A 60 0.51 9.64 4.34
N GLU A 61 1.80 9.35 4.46
CA GLU A 61 2.88 10.27 4.04
C GLU A 61 2.81 10.61 2.55
N LEU A 62 2.42 9.66 1.70
CA LEU A 62 2.21 9.88 0.27
C LEU A 62 1.09 10.91 0.02
N GLY A 63 -0.06 10.75 0.69
CA GLY A 63 -1.20 11.66 0.55
C GLY A 63 -0.94 13.06 1.11
N GLU A 64 -0.06 13.18 2.10
CA GLU A 64 0.32 14.44 2.75
C GLU A 64 1.54 15.12 2.09
N SER A 65 2.13 14.49 1.07
CA SER A 65 3.32 15.02 0.40
C SER A 65 3.06 16.37 -0.26
N SER A 66 4.03 17.28 -0.10
CA SER A 66 3.92 18.67 -0.58
C SER A 66 4.62 18.94 -1.90
N THR A 67 5.46 18.02 -2.40
CA THR A 67 6.09 18.11 -3.73
C THR A 67 6.18 16.73 -4.39
N VAL A 68 6.26 16.71 -5.73
CA VAL A 68 6.38 15.47 -6.51
C VAL A 68 7.69 14.75 -6.18
N GLU A 69 8.78 15.51 -5.95
CA GLU A 69 10.09 14.97 -5.60
C GLU A 69 10.08 14.22 -4.26
N LYS A 70 9.17 14.59 -3.35
CA LYS A 70 8.95 13.88 -2.08
C LYS A 70 8.01 12.69 -2.23
N ALA A 71 6.97 12.83 -3.05
CA ALA A 71 5.95 11.79 -3.22
C ALA A 71 6.48 10.58 -4.03
N ALA A 72 7.29 10.83 -5.07
CA ALA A 72 7.83 9.80 -5.95
C ALA A 72 8.61 8.68 -5.21
N PRO A 73 9.60 8.97 -4.35
CA PRO A 73 10.31 7.93 -3.63
C PRO A 73 9.41 7.16 -2.65
N ILE A 74 8.43 7.81 -2.03
CA ILE A 74 7.47 7.14 -1.13
C ILE A 74 6.65 6.12 -1.92
N LEU A 75 6.15 6.49 -3.10
CA LEU A 75 5.42 5.57 -3.96
C LEU A 75 6.30 4.38 -4.39
N HIS A 76 7.55 4.62 -4.78
CA HIS A 76 8.47 3.57 -5.15
C HIS A 76 8.73 2.56 -4.01
N GLU A 77 8.87 3.06 -2.78
CA GLU A 77 9.01 2.20 -1.60
C GLU A 77 7.75 1.38 -1.31
N LEU A 78 6.56 1.99 -1.46
CA LEU A 78 5.28 1.30 -1.33
C LEU A 78 5.12 0.18 -2.36
N GLU A 79 5.50 0.43 -3.62
CA GLU A 79 5.51 -0.58 -4.69
C GLU A 79 6.47 -1.72 -4.36
N THR A 80 7.68 -1.38 -3.93
CA THR A 80 8.70 -2.37 -3.55
C THR A 80 8.21 -3.25 -2.41
N GLN A 81 7.65 -2.65 -1.35
CA GLN A 81 7.09 -3.40 -0.23
C GLN A 81 5.90 -4.26 -0.66
N ALA A 82 4.96 -3.73 -1.45
CA ALA A 82 3.83 -4.50 -1.96
C ALA A 82 4.25 -5.70 -2.83
N ASN A 83 5.33 -5.55 -3.61
CA ASN A 83 5.88 -6.62 -4.45
C ASN A 83 6.49 -7.77 -3.63
N LEU A 84 6.90 -7.53 -2.39
CA LEU A 84 7.42 -8.55 -1.48
C LEU A 84 6.31 -9.33 -0.78
N PHE A 85 5.07 -8.84 -0.78
CA PHE A 85 3.97 -9.49 -0.07
C PHE A 85 3.80 -10.98 -0.42
N PRO A 86 3.78 -11.39 -1.71
CA PRO A 86 3.63 -12.80 -2.06
C PRO A 86 4.74 -13.67 -1.46
N GLN A 87 5.99 -13.18 -1.40
CA GLN A 87 7.10 -13.95 -0.83
C GLN A 87 6.87 -14.36 0.63
N TYR A 88 6.14 -13.54 1.40
CA TYR A 88 5.92 -13.77 2.83
C TYR A 88 4.55 -14.38 3.15
N PHE A 89 3.52 -14.10 2.34
CA PHE A 89 2.13 -14.41 2.68
C PHE A 89 1.36 -15.21 1.62
N GLU A 90 1.92 -15.43 0.43
CA GLU A 90 1.33 -16.29 -0.60
C GLU A 90 2.28 -17.46 -0.91
N LYS A 91 1.82 -18.70 -0.73
CA LYS A 91 2.54 -19.90 -1.17
C LYS A 91 1.81 -20.55 -2.34
#